data_AF-A0A2V7VIS6-F1
#
_entry.id   AF-A0A2V7VIS6-F1
#
_cell.length_a   1.000
_cell.length_b   1.000
_cell.length_c   1.000
_cell.angle_alpha   90.00
_cell.angle_beta   90.00
_cell.angle_gamma   90.00
#
_symmetry.space_group_name_H-M   'P 1'
#
loop_
_entity.id
_entity.type
_entity.pdbx_description
1 polymer ?
#
loop_
_entity_poly.entity_id
_entity_poly.type
_entity_poly.pdbx_seq_one_letter_code
_entity_poly.pdbx_strand_id
1 'polypeptide(L)'
;APVTWAGARRIRHLVLVSAPNGGSIPALNAILNGERVGLSYTTLAAPVISRMPSIYQLLPPAGASALLHRGQPLDADLHELSTWERFGWGPFRPRSLPRPAGYASDPMDDPEAGRAFLGAVLTRARAFHRALARRPDTPCPTRVLVLGGDCLLRTRAWPCTRRATAG
;
A
#
# COMPACT_ATOMS: atom_id res chain seq x y z
N ALA A 1 3.27 -22.25 8.45
CA ALA A 1 3.22 -23.25 7.36
C ALA A 1 4.41 -23.09 6.40
N PRO A 2 4.95 -24.11 5.73
CA PRO A 2 5.90 -23.90 4.63
C PRO A 2 5.21 -23.34 3.37
N VAL A 3 5.95 -22.80 2.39
CA VAL A 3 5.43 -22.44 1.07
C VAL A 3 5.51 -23.67 0.17
N THR A 4 4.37 -24.20 -0.28
CA THR A 4 4.29 -25.53 -0.93
C THR A 4 4.14 -25.47 -2.46
N TRP A 5 3.94 -24.29 -3.04
CA TRP A 5 3.66 -24.09 -4.46
C TRP A 5 2.43 -24.84 -5.02
N ALA A 6 1.56 -25.38 -4.16
CA ALA A 6 0.39 -26.16 -4.59
C ALA A 6 -0.52 -25.39 -5.58
N GLY A 7 -0.65 -24.06 -5.39
CA GLY A 7 -1.43 -23.18 -6.27
C GLY A 7 -0.75 -22.84 -7.61
N ALA A 8 0.55 -23.11 -7.77
CA ALA A 8 1.32 -22.76 -8.96
C ALA A 8 1.32 -23.86 -10.04
N ARG A 9 0.74 -25.04 -9.77
CA ARG A 9 0.77 -26.22 -10.66
C ARG A 9 0.26 -25.97 -12.08
N ARG A 10 -0.61 -24.97 -12.27
CA ARG A 10 -1.18 -24.59 -13.58
C ARG A 10 -0.68 -23.24 -14.08
N ILE A 11 0.31 -22.64 -13.44
CA ILE A 11 0.87 -21.34 -13.80
C ILE A 11 2.19 -21.56 -14.54
N ARG A 12 2.17 -21.42 -15.86
CA ARG A 12 3.40 -21.54 -16.68
C ARG A 12 4.29 -20.31 -16.57
N HIS A 13 3.68 -19.13 -16.59
CA HIS A 13 4.37 -17.83 -16.51
C HIS A 13 3.60 -16.89 -15.61
N LEU A 14 4.32 -16.13 -14.79
CA LEU A 14 3.78 -15.01 -14.01
C LEU A 14 4.50 -13.74 -14.47
N VAL A 15 3.74 -12.76 -14.96
CA VAL A 15 4.29 -11.45 -15.38
C VAL A 15 3.72 -10.39 -14.44
N LEU A 16 4.61 -9.74 -13.68
CA LEU A 16 4.27 -8.68 -12.74
C LEU A 16 4.70 -7.34 -13.34
N VAL A 17 3.75 -6.47 -13.63
CA VAL A 17 3.99 -5.14 -14.21
C VAL A 17 3.68 -4.08 -13.16
N SER A 18 4.71 -3.40 -12.67
CA SER A 18 4.61 -2.33 -11.67
C SER A 18 3.79 -2.72 -10.43
N ALA A 19 3.80 -4.01 -10.08
CA ALA A 19 3.06 -4.53 -8.95
C ALA A 19 3.71 -4.05 -7.64
N PRO A 20 3.01 -3.28 -6.78
CA PRO A 20 3.58 -2.69 -5.57
C PRO A 20 3.66 -3.72 -4.42
N ASN A 21 4.33 -4.85 -4.65
CA ASN A 21 4.43 -5.94 -3.66
C ASN A 21 5.13 -5.50 -2.35
N GLY A 22 5.95 -4.44 -2.42
CA GLY A 22 6.60 -3.80 -1.26
C GLY A 22 5.80 -2.65 -0.64
N GLY A 23 4.54 -2.46 -1.07
CA GLY A 23 3.73 -1.30 -0.68
C GLY A 23 4.10 0.00 -1.42
N SER A 24 3.39 1.06 -1.07
CA SER A 24 3.40 2.37 -1.74
C SER A 24 3.02 3.47 -0.75
N ILE A 25 3.90 4.44 -0.53
CA ILE A 25 3.59 5.63 0.29
C ILE A 25 2.43 6.46 -0.25
N PRO A 26 2.24 6.63 -1.58
CA PRO A 26 1.03 7.24 -2.13
C PRO A 26 -0.29 6.64 -1.59
N ALA A 27 -0.33 5.37 -1.19
CA ALA A 27 -1.53 4.78 -0.58
C ALA A 27 -1.93 5.47 0.74
N LEU A 28 -0.96 5.87 1.56
CA LEU A 28 -1.24 6.62 2.79
C LEU A 28 -1.84 7.99 2.46
N ASN A 29 -1.28 8.69 1.47
CA ASN A 29 -1.84 9.96 1.01
C ASN A 29 -3.29 9.81 0.53
N ALA A 30 -3.55 8.78 -0.28
CA ALA A 30 -4.89 8.50 -0.81
C ALA A 30 -5.91 8.22 0.31
N ILE A 31 -5.51 7.53 1.38
CA ILE A 31 -6.38 7.28 2.54
C ILE A 31 -6.72 8.60 3.26
N LEU A 32 -5.73 9.46 3.47
CA LEU A 32 -5.89 10.69 4.26
C LEU A 32 -6.59 11.81 3.48
N ASN A 33 -6.29 11.92 2.19
CA ASN A 33 -6.63 13.08 1.36
C ASN A 33 -7.50 12.74 0.15
N GLY A 34 -7.66 11.46 -0.18
CA GLY A 34 -8.29 11.03 -1.42
C GLY A 34 -7.35 11.16 -2.61
N GLU A 35 -7.84 10.80 -3.78
CA GLU A 35 -7.14 10.93 -5.06
C GLU A 35 -8.07 11.52 -6.10
N ARG A 36 -7.51 12.31 -7.02
CA ARG A 36 -8.26 12.86 -8.15
C ARG A 36 -8.15 11.92 -9.34
N VAL A 37 -9.29 11.50 -9.90
CA VAL A 37 -9.33 10.66 -11.10
C VAL A 37 -9.94 11.47 -12.25
N GLY A 38 -9.11 11.85 -13.21
CA GLY A 38 -9.52 12.76 -14.29
C GLY A 38 -10.03 14.08 -13.71
N LEU A 39 -11.31 14.39 -13.97
CA LEU A 39 -12.00 15.58 -13.45
C LEU A 39 -12.82 15.29 -12.18
N SER A 40 -12.87 14.04 -11.70
CA SER A 40 -13.65 13.64 -10.53
C SER A 40 -12.87 13.79 -9.23
N TYR A 41 -13.47 14.48 -8.27
CA TYR A 41 -12.99 14.65 -6.89
C TYR A 41 -13.75 13.77 -5.88
N THR A 42 -14.84 13.12 -6.30
CA THR A 42 -15.74 12.38 -5.40
C THR A 42 -15.55 10.87 -5.47
N THR A 43 -15.20 10.33 -6.65
CA THR A 43 -15.06 8.88 -6.88
C THR A 43 -14.02 8.24 -5.97
N LEU A 44 -12.89 8.92 -5.78
CA LEU A 44 -11.77 8.50 -4.96
C LEU A 44 -11.52 9.48 -3.81
N ALA A 45 -12.58 10.08 -3.28
CA ALA A 45 -12.48 10.93 -2.09
C ALA A 45 -12.00 10.09 -0.88
N ALA A 46 -11.31 10.74 0.07
CA ALA A 46 -10.81 10.10 1.28
C ALA A 46 -11.85 9.25 2.07
N PRO A 47 -13.13 9.67 2.28
CA PRO A 47 -14.10 8.83 2.99
C PRO A 47 -14.50 7.58 2.18
N VAL A 48 -14.30 7.58 0.86
CA VAL A 48 -14.54 6.40 0.02
C VAL A 48 -13.34 5.46 0.09
N ILE A 49 -12.13 5.98 -0.14
CA ILE A 49 -10.90 5.18 -0.15
C ILE A 49 -10.63 4.55 1.21
N SER A 50 -10.77 5.31 2.30
CA SER A 50 -10.50 4.83 3.67
C SER A 50 -11.39 3.65 4.09
N ARG A 51 -12.50 3.38 3.39
CA ARG A 51 -13.34 2.21 3.65
C ARG A 51 -12.97 0.98 2.83
N MET A 52 -12.03 1.08 1.89
CA MET A 52 -11.60 -0.04 1.06
C MET A 52 -10.52 -0.85 1.79
N PRO A 53 -10.73 -2.11 2.18
CA PRO A 53 -9.68 -2.88 2.87
C PRO A 53 -8.39 -3.06 2.05
N SER A 54 -8.49 -3.03 0.71
CA SER A 54 -7.37 -3.19 -0.21
C SER A 54 -6.36 -2.04 -0.16
N ILE A 55 -6.78 -0.81 0.15
CA ILE A 55 -5.83 0.32 0.18
C ILE A 55 -4.82 0.17 1.32
N TYR A 56 -5.22 -0.45 2.43
CA TYR A 56 -4.34 -0.73 3.56
C TYR A 56 -3.32 -1.82 3.23
N GLN A 57 -3.63 -2.73 2.30
CA GLN A 57 -2.67 -3.74 1.81
C GLN A 57 -1.60 -3.15 0.86
N LEU A 58 -1.79 -1.90 0.41
CA LEU A 58 -0.81 -1.15 -0.36
C LEU A 58 0.11 -0.32 0.55
N LEU A 59 -0.12 -0.28 1.86
CA LEU A 59 0.81 0.38 2.77
C LEU A 59 2.15 -0.35 2.79
N PRO A 60 3.27 0.36 2.97
CA PRO A 60 4.57 -0.27 3.16
C PRO A 60 4.56 -1.30 4.31
N PRO A 61 5.25 -2.45 4.16
CA PRO A 61 5.32 -3.47 5.20
C PRO A 61 5.98 -2.93 6.48
N ALA A 62 5.67 -3.57 7.60
CA ALA A 62 6.34 -3.30 8.87
C ALA A 62 7.87 -3.41 8.71
N GLY A 63 8.60 -2.43 9.26
CA GLY A 63 10.06 -2.33 9.13
C GLY A 63 10.57 -1.60 7.87
N ALA A 64 9.68 -1.20 6.96
CA ALA A 64 10.05 -0.24 5.91
C ALA A 64 10.25 1.15 6.53
N SER A 65 11.38 1.81 6.24
CA SER A 65 11.65 3.22 6.63
C SER A 65 10.83 4.19 5.77
N ALA A 66 9.51 4.11 5.89
CA ALA A 66 8.59 4.71 4.94
C ALA A 66 8.22 6.15 5.30
N LEU A 67 8.30 6.51 6.58
CA LEU A 67 8.04 7.85 7.09
C LEU A 67 9.33 8.51 7.55
N LEU A 68 9.52 9.77 7.14
CA LEU A 68 10.68 10.58 7.52
C LEU A 68 10.21 11.87 8.20
N HIS A 69 10.92 12.29 9.25
CA HIS A 69 10.80 13.61 9.84
C HIS A 69 12.14 14.32 9.76
N ARG A 70 12.19 15.44 9.04
CA ARG A 70 13.43 16.22 8.84
C ARG A 70 14.60 15.35 8.36
N GLY A 71 14.31 14.42 7.45
CA GLY A 71 15.29 13.49 6.88
C GLY A 71 15.65 12.30 7.76
N GLN A 72 15.12 12.20 8.98
CA GLN A 72 15.35 11.06 9.87
C GLN A 72 14.18 10.06 9.81
N PRO A 73 14.45 8.74 9.76
CA PRO A 73 13.40 7.73 9.86
C PRO A 73 12.56 7.91 11.12
N LEU A 74 11.23 7.89 10.94
CA LEU A 74 10.31 7.78 12.05
C LEU A 74 10.08 6.31 12.37
N ASP A 75 10.25 5.95 13.64
CA ASP A 75 9.78 4.67 14.16
C ASP A 75 8.25 4.72 14.30
N ALA A 76 7.58 4.30 13.22
CA ALA A 76 6.13 4.33 13.06
C ALA A 76 5.70 3.23 12.09
N ASP A 77 5.12 2.16 12.63
CA ASP A 77 4.57 1.07 11.84
C ASP A 77 3.16 1.43 11.35
N LEU A 78 2.99 1.54 10.03
CA LEU A 78 1.71 1.89 9.41
C LEU A 78 0.62 0.82 9.60
N HIS A 79 0.99 -0.40 10.02
CA HIS A 79 0.07 -1.47 10.35
C HIS A 79 -0.32 -1.53 11.83
N GLU A 80 0.17 -0.61 12.66
CA GLU A 80 -0.18 -0.53 14.08
C GLU A 80 -1.21 0.57 14.33
N LEU A 81 -2.27 0.25 15.06
CA LEU A 81 -3.35 1.19 15.36
C LEU A 81 -2.85 2.40 16.17
N SER A 82 -1.88 2.17 17.07
CA SER A 82 -1.25 3.22 17.89
C SER A 82 -0.53 4.28 17.07
N THR A 83 0.04 3.91 15.91
CA THR A 83 0.64 4.87 14.96
C THR A 83 -0.42 5.85 14.45
N TRP A 84 -1.58 5.34 14.06
CA TRP A 84 -2.68 6.15 13.55
C TRP A 84 -3.26 7.07 14.61
N GLU A 85 -3.38 6.57 15.85
CA GLU A 85 -3.80 7.37 17.00
C GLU A 85 -2.79 8.50 17.30
N ARG A 86 -1.49 8.17 17.34
CA ARG A 86 -0.40 9.14 17.58
C ARG A 86 -0.42 10.30 16.59
N PHE A 87 -0.72 10.03 15.32
CA PHE A 87 -0.76 11.06 14.27
C PHE A 87 -2.15 11.66 14.02
N GLY A 88 -3.18 11.22 14.74
CA GLY A 88 -4.55 11.72 14.59
C GLY A 88 -5.14 11.42 13.20
N TRP A 89 -4.85 10.25 12.64
CA TRP A 89 -5.33 9.82 11.33
C TRP A 89 -6.63 9.00 11.40
N GLY A 90 -7.39 8.99 10.30
CA GLY A 90 -8.64 8.22 10.20
C GLY A 90 -9.63 8.54 11.32
N PRO A 91 -10.09 7.55 12.11
CA PRO A 91 -11.08 7.74 13.19
C PRO A 91 -10.54 8.55 14.38
N PHE A 92 -9.22 8.79 14.46
CA PHE A 92 -8.57 9.57 15.51
C PHE A 92 -8.46 11.06 15.17
N ARG A 93 -8.92 11.47 13.99
CA ARG A 93 -8.83 12.86 13.56
C ARG A 93 -9.64 13.78 14.48
N PRO A 94 -9.06 14.89 14.98
CA PRO A 94 -9.80 15.87 15.75
C PRO A 94 -11.01 16.40 14.97
N ARG A 95 -12.20 16.36 15.59
CA ARG A 95 -13.44 16.87 15.00
C ARG A 95 -13.42 18.38 14.73
N SER A 96 -12.51 19.12 15.38
CA SER A 96 -12.30 20.56 15.19
C SER A 96 -11.59 20.91 13.87
N LEU A 97 -10.98 19.95 13.18
CA LEU A 97 -10.30 20.20 11.92
C LEU A 97 -11.30 20.18 10.74
N PRO A 98 -11.19 21.12 9.78
CA PRO A 98 -12.06 21.14 8.61
C PRO A 98 -11.95 19.83 7.83
N ARG A 99 -13.08 19.17 7.55
CA ARG A 99 -13.05 17.99 6.69
C ARG A 99 -12.76 18.41 5.24
N PRO A 100 -11.96 17.63 4.49
CA PRO A 100 -11.82 17.81 3.05
C PRO A 100 -13.20 17.85 2.37
N ALA A 101 -13.31 18.60 1.29
CA ALA A 101 -14.54 18.67 0.52
C ALA A 101 -15.01 17.25 0.11
N GLY A 102 -16.31 16.94 0.29
CA GLY A 102 -16.90 15.64 -0.02
C GLY A 102 -17.08 14.69 1.17
N TYR A 103 -16.68 15.08 2.39
CA TYR A 103 -17.09 14.38 3.61
C TYR A 103 -18.49 14.82 4.05
N ALA A 104 -19.52 14.04 3.70
CA ALA A 104 -20.80 14.09 4.42
C ALA A 104 -20.63 13.50 5.84
N SER A 105 -21.62 13.69 6.72
CA SER A 105 -21.71 12.93 7.99
C SER A 105 -21.63 11.44 7.68
N ASP A 106 -20.63 10.78 8.23
CA ASP A 106 -20.21 9.44 7.86
C ASP A 106 -20.67 8.45 8.95
N PRO A 107 -21.25 7.28 8.64
CA PRO A 107 -21.46 6.22 9.64
C PRO A 107 -20.17 5.81 10.39
N MET A 108 -19.00 6.08 9.82
CA MET A 108 -17.66 5.93 10.40
C MET A 108 -17.24 7.13 11.27
N ASP A 109 -18.13 8.10 11.47
CA ASP A 109 -18.02 9.13 12.50
C ASP A 109 -18.31 8.59 13.90
N ASP A 110 -18.86 7.37 14.01
CA ASP A 110 -18.79 6.59 15.23
C ASP A 110 -17.34 6.19 15.52
N PRO A 111 -16.71 6.77 16.56
CA PRO A 111 -15.31 6.53 16.85
C PRO A 111 -15.03 5.06 17.16
N GLU A 112 -15.99 4.32 17.73
CA GLU A 112 -15.79 2.94 18.13
C GLU A 112 -15.79 2.01 16.91
N ALA A 113 -16.84 2.08 16.06
CA ALA A 113 -16.88 1.33 14.81
C ALA A 113 -15.69 1.66 13.88
N GLY A 114 -15.31 2.94 13.79
CA GLY A 114 -14.15 3.36 13.00
C GLY A 114 -12.83 2.77 13.49
N ARG A 115 -12.60 2.76 14.81
CA ARG A 115 -11.42 2.12 15.43
C ARG A 115 -11.41 0.61 15.18
N ALA A 116 -12.56 -0.06 15.37
CA ALA A 116 -12.69 -1.49 15.15
C ALA A 116 -12.42 -1.89 13.70
N PHE A 117 -13.01 -1.17 12.74
CA PHE A 117 -12.76 -1.37 11.32
C PHE A 117 -11.27 -1.18 10.98
N LEU A 118 -10.68 -0.06 11.40
CA LEU A 118 -9.28 0.24 11.13
C LEU A 118 -8.35 -0.85 11.71
N GLY A 119 -8.56 -1.26 12.96
CA GLY A 119 -7.78 -2.33 13.58
C GLY A 119 -7.86 -3.65 12.80
N ALA A 120 -9.05 -4.02 12.32
CA ALA A 120 -9.26 -5.24 11.53
C ALA A 120 -8.54 -5.18 10.17
N VAL A 121 -8.64 -4.07 9.44
CA VAL A 121 -8.00 -3.95 8.11
C VAL A 121 -6.48 -3.85 8.21
N LEU A 122 -5.93 -3.17 9.23
CA LEU A 122 -4.49 -3.10 9.48
C LEU A 122 -3.92 -4.48 9.83
N THR A 123 -4.62 -5.24 10.70
CA THR A 123 -4.23 -6.61 11.06
C THR A 123 -4.20 -7.51 9.81
N ARG A 124 -5.21 -7.39 8.93
CA ARG A 124 -5.27 -8.13 7.67
C ARG A 124 -4.14 -7.74 6.72
N ALA A 125 -3.84 -6.44 6.60
CA ALA A 125 -2.74 -5.95 5.76
C ALA A 125 -1.37 -6.45 6.27
N ARG A 126 -1.13 -6.43 7.59
CA ARG A 126 0.07 -7.02 8.21
C ARG A 126 0.21 -8.50 7.88
N ALA A 127 -0.88 -9.26 7.99
CA ALA A 127 -0.90 -10.68 7.66
C ALA A 127 -0.61 -10.92 6.17
N PHE A 128 -1.15 -10.07 5.28
CA PHE A 128 -0.89 -10.11 3.85
C PHE A 128 0.59 -9.90 3.52
N HIS A 129 1.23 -8.87 4.08
CA HIS A 129 2.68 -8.65 3.88
C HIS A 129 3.53 -9.78 4.45
N ARG A 130 3.18 -10.31 5.63
CA ARG A 130 3.83 -11.50 6.19
C ARG A 130 3.70 -12.71 5.27
N ALA A 131 2.56 -12.86 4.59
CA ALA A 131 2.34 -13.92 3.62
C ALA A 131 3.26 -13.75 2.40
N LEU A 132 3.34 -12.54 1.83
CA LEU A 132 4.19 -12.22 0.69
C LEU A 132 5.69 -12.32 1.00
N ALA A 133 6.11 -11.96 2.21
CA ALA A 133 7.52 -11.96 2.63
C ALA A 133 8.08 -13.36 2.96
N ARG A 134 7.23 -14.39 2.94
CA ARG A 134 7.66 -15.77 3.23
C ARG A 134 8.63 -16.27 2.17
N ARG A 135 9.82 -16.64 2.63
CA ARG A 135 10.81 -17.31 1.80
C ARG A 135 10.41 -18.77 1.62
N PRO A 136 10.35 -19.27 0.38
CA PRO A 136 10.08 -20.68 0.11
C PRO A 136 11.35 -21.51 0.31
N ASP A 137 11.20 -22.73 0.83
CA ASP A 137 12.31 -23.68 0.99
C ASP A 137 12.68 -24.39 -0.32
N THR A 138 11.80 -24.30 -1.33
CA THR A 138 11.97 -24.89 -2.65
C THR A 138 11.89 -23.81 -3.73
N PRO A 139 12.60 -23.98 -4.86
CA PRO A 139 12.53 -23.04 -5.97
C PRO A 139 11.10 -22.86 -6.51
N CYS A 140 10.78 -21.65 -6.98
CA CYS A 140 9.52 -21.40 -7.65
C CYS A 140 9.41 -22.24 -8.94
N PRO A 141 8.34 -23.05 -9.11
CA PRO A 141 8.18 -23.88 -10.31
C PRO A 141 7.74 -23.09 -11.55
N THR A 142 7.39 -21.81 -11.37
CA THR A 142 6.87 -20.92 -12.42
C THR A 142 7.94 -19.92 -12.82
N ARG A 143 8.07 -19.65 -14.12
CA ARG A 143 8.90 -18.54 -14.61
C ARG A 143 8.25 -17.20 -14.25
N VAL A 144 8.90 -16.41 -13.42
CA VAL A 144 8.45 -15.07 -13.01
C VAL A 144 9.21 -14.01 -13.79
N LEU A 145 8.50 -13.11 -14.47
CA LEU A 145 9.04 -11.87 -15.02
C LEU A 145 8.52 -10.70 -14.20
N VAL A 146 9.43 -9.82 -13.78
CA VAL A 146 9.09 -8.58 -13.06
C VAL A 146 9.51 -7.41 -13.94
N LEU A 147 8.56 -6.52 -14.20
CA LEU A 147 8.74 -5.29 -14.96
C LEU A 147 8.43 -4.12 -14.02
N GLY A 148 9.42 -3.25 -13.83
CA GLY A 148 9.30 -2.03 -13.03
C GLY A 148 9.98 -0.87 -13.76
N GLY A 149 9.55 0.35 -13.43
CA GLY A 149 10.17 1.58 -13.91
C GLY A 149 10.77 2.38 -12.75
N ASP A 150 11.76 3.21 -13.04
CA ASP A 150 12.27 4.24 -12.15
C ASP A 150 11.61 5.61 -12.44
N CYS A 151 11.78 6.56 -11.53
CA CYS A 151 11.13 7.88 -11.58
C CYS A 151 11.89 8.93 -12.39
N LEU A 152 12.75 8.55 -13.34
CA LEU A 152 13.41 9.52 -14.20
C LEU A 152 12.51 9.87 -15.40
N LEU A 153 12.09 11.14 -15.48
CA LEU A 153 11.53 11.72 -16.70
C LEU A 153 12.55 11.56 -17.83
N ARG A 154 12.33 10.61 -18.74
CA ARG A 154 13.15 10.49 -19.96
C ARG A 154 12.61 11.43 -21.02
N THR A 155 12.83 12.74 -20.86
CA THR A 155 12.70 13.67 -21.98
C THR A 155 13.86 13.45 -22.95
N ARG A 156 13.52 12.91 -24.13
CA ARG A 156 14.28 12.83 -25.39
C ARG A 156 15.31 11.68 -25.53
N ALA A 157 15.14 11.00 -26.67
CA ALA A 157 16.03 10.06 -27.36
C ALA A 157 16.33 8.70 -26.70
N TRP A 158 15.66 7.66 -27.23
CA TRP A 158 16.29 6.36 -27.49
C TRP A 158 17.60 6.64 -28.27
N PRO A 159 18.78 6.13 -27.85
CA PRO A 159 19.08 4.73 -28.11
C PRO A 159 20.00 4.08 -27.06
N CYS A 160 19.67 2.86 -26.62
CA CYS A 160 20.71 1.89 -26.25
C CYS A 160 20.13 0.47 -26.18
N THR A 161 20.29 -0.24 -27.29
CA THR A 161 20.64 -1.65 -27.27
C THR A 161 21.90 -1.84 -26.41
N ARG A 162 21.80 -2.56 -25.29
CA ARG A 162 22.93 -3.33 -24.75
C ARG A 162 22.42 -4.68 -24.30
N ARG A 163 23.00 -5.72 -24.91
CA ARG A 163 22.84 -7.13 -24.53
C ARG A 163 23.27 -7.28 -23.07
N ALA A 164 22.43 -7.94 -22.27
CA ALA A 164 22.87 -8.52 -21.01
C ALA A 164 23.71 -9.76 -21.34
N THR A 165 25.03 -9.68 -21.13
CA THR A 165 25.88 -10.86 -20.98
C THR A 165 25.69 -11.40 -19.56
N ALA A 166 25.31 -12.67 -19.47
CA ALA A 166 25.32 -13.44 -18.24
C ALA A 166 26.76 -13.67 -17.78
N GLY A 167 26.98 -13.55 -16.47
CA GLY A 167 28.09 -14.12 -15.73
C GLY A 167 27.52 -15.04 -14.66
#